data_AF-A0A8K0E352-F1
#
_entry.id   AF-A0A8K0E352-F1
#
_cell.length_a   1.000
_cell.length_b   1.000
_cell.length_c   1.000
_cell.angle_alpha   90.00
_cell.angle_beta   90.00
_cell.angle_gamma   90.00
#
_symmetry.space_group_name_H-M   'P 1'
#
loop_
_entity.id
_entity.type
_entity.pdbx_description
1 polymer ?
#
loop_
_entity_poly.entity_id
_entity_poly.type
_entity_poly.pdbx_seq_one_letter_code
_entity_poly.pdbx_strand_id
1 'polypeptide(L)'
;MGSEEGMSDLDLDEKVFKIFKDFMARVTKFEELVAVGSRLLAGFQQGLEFLRRPPIDNTSMFVKHIINANQTKRIQLYLEAGCINIDDRLQNVSKLDTCQLGLLDHLSKGRSIINQLEFLMEDVTSAMQTAKGNSSSSRDESTEMNEQAPTSDEEGNGSSHLKKHRATDFAILMGITYSMVKQDYMMQERIVSSLSPKSSSGELESYCLMWSLRPLVNDEIMHQAWKLIPPT
;
A
#
# COMPACT_ATOMS: atom_id res chain seq x y z
N MET A 1 -21.52 -1.06 45.86
CA MET A 1 -21.38 -2.05 44.77
C MET A 1 -21.37 -1.26 43.48
N GLY A 2 -20.33 -1.40 42.65
CA GLY A 2 -20.38 -1.01 41.25
C GLY A 2 -20.61 -2.29 40.45
N SER A 3 -21.58 -2.27 39.54
CA SER A 3 -21.78 -3.36 38.57
C SER A 3 -20.80 -3.17 37.42
N GLU A 4 -19.90 -4.12 37.22
CA GLU A 4 -19.12 -4.19 35.99
C GLU A 4 -20.06 -4.62 34.86
N GLU A 5 -20.48 -3.67 34.02
CA GLU A 5 -21.34 -3.94 32.88
C GLU A 5 -20.54 -4.70 31.81
N GLY A 6 -20.82 -5.99 31.70
CA GLY A 6 -20.18 -6.88 30.74
C GLY A 6 -20.46 -6.44 29.30
N MET A 7 -19.39 -5.99 28.62
CA MET A 7 -19.37 -5.62 27.20
C MET A 7 -20.08 -6.68 26.33
N SER A 8 -21.17 -6.29 25.66
CA SER A 8 -22.01 -7.20 24.87
C SER A 8 -21.47 -7.46 23.46
N ASP A 9 -21.89 -8.56 22.82
CA ASP A 9 -21.56 -8.88 21.42
C ASP A 9 -21.93 -7.74 20.44
N LEU A 10 -23.00 -6.99 20.72
CA LEU A 10 -23.40 -5.85 19.89
C LEU A 10 -22.42 -4.68 19.99
N ASP A 11 -21.94 -4.39 21.20
CA ASP A 11 -20.93 -3.35 21.47
C ASP A 11 -19.53 -3.79 20.96
N LEU A 12 -19.21 -5.08 21.02
CA LEU A 12 -18.00 -5.63 20.40
C LEU A 12 -18.00 -5.49 18.88
N ASP A 13 -19.11 -5.83 18.22
CA ASP A 13 -19.25 -5.66 16.77
C ASP A 13 -19.10 -4.18 16.37
N GLU A 14 -19.74 -3.24 17.09
CA GLU A 14 -19.63 -1.80 16.78
C GLU A 14 -18.21 -1.25 17.05
N LYS A 15 -17.61 -1.60 18.20
CA LYS A 15 -16.25 -1.18 18.56
C LYS A 15 -15.22 -1.67 17.55
N VAL A 16 -15.27 -2.94 17.15
CA VAL A 16 -14.33 -3.50 16.15
C VAL A 16 -14.62 -2.93 14.77
N PHE A 17 -15.88 -2.71 14.38
CA PHE A 17 -16.20 -2.02 13.12
C PHE A 17 -15.71 -0.56 13.08
N LYS A 18 -15.69 0.14 14.22
CA LYS A 18 -15.07 1.48 14.31
C LYS A 18 -13.57 1.41 14.03
N ILE A 19 -12.84 0.50 14.68
CA ILE A 19 -11.40 0.32 14.47
C ILE A 19 -11.11 -0.12 13.01
N PHE A 20 -11.95 -0.98 12.42
CA PHE A 20 -11.87 -1.37 11.01
C PHE A 20 -11.97 -0.18 10.05
N LYS A 21 -12.88 0.78 10.30
CA LYS A 21 -12.96 2.01 9.48
C LYS A 21 -11.69 2.85 9.58
N ASP A 22 -11.17 3.06 10.78
CA ASP A 22 -9.92 3.81 10.99
C ASP A 22 -8.70 3.12 10.35
N PHE A 23 -8.67 1.78 10.38
CA PHE A 23 -7.69 0.92 9.72
C PHE A 23 -7.77 1.04 8.19
N MET A 24 -8.95 0.89 7.59
CA MET A 24 -9.10 1.04 6.13
C MET A 24 -8.81 2.47 5.65
N ALA A 25 -9.03 3.49 6.49
CA ALA A 25 -8.57 4.86 6.22
C ALA A 25 -7.04 5.02 6.29
N ARG A 26 -6.31 4.18 7.03
CA ARG A 26 -4.84 4.10 6.97
C ARG A 26 -4.34 3.30 5.77
N VAL A 27 -5.00 2.18 5.43
CA VAL A 27 -4.71 1.42 4.20
C VAL A 27 -4.87 2.31 2.97
N THR A 28 -5.96 3.09 2.87
CA THR A 28 -6.18 3.99 1.73
C THR A 28 -5.07 5.04 1.58
N LYS A 29 -4.56 5.59 2.69
CA LYS A 29 -3.39 6.50 2.68
C LYS A 29 -2.08 5.80 2.30
N PHE A 30 -1.96 4.49 2.54
CA PHE A 30 -0.84 3.70 2.05
C PHE A 30 -0.91 3.58 0.52
N GLU A 31 -2.07 3.26 -0.05
CA GLU A 31 -2.26 3.16 -1.51
C GLU A 31 -1.91 4.47 -2.24
N GLU A 32 -2.40 5.60 -1.73
CA GLU A 32 -2.05 6.95 -2.23
C GLU A 32 -0.53 7.17 -2.23
N LEU A 33 0.14 6.71 -1.17
CA LEU A 33 1.59 6.80 -1.01
C LEU A 33 2.34 5.85 -1.96
N VAL A 34 1.88 4.61 -2.17
CA VAL A 34 2.44 3.67 -3.18
C VAL A 34 2.43 4.30 -4.57
N ALA A 35 1.36 5.02 -4.93
CA ALA A 35 1.26 5.75 -6.19
C ALA A 35 2.14 7.02 -6.27
N VAL A 36 2.58 7.59 -5.13
CA VAL A 36 3.64 8.60 -5.09
C VAL A 36 5.02 7.95 -5.31
N GLY A 37 5.33 6.90 -4.55
CA GLY A 37 6.60 6.16 -4.67
C GLY A 37 6.85 5.59 -6.06
N SER A 38 5.83 5.03 -6.72
CA SER A 38 5.92 4.54 -8.11
C SER A 38 6.38 5.63 -9.09
N ARG A 39 5.80 6.84 -8.99
CA ARG A 39 6.18 7.99 -9.84
C ARG A 39 7.59 8.49 -9.54
N LEU A 40 8.02 8.44 -8.28
CA LEU A 40 9.38 8.81 -7.89
C LEU A 40 10.42 7.79 -8.40
N LEU A 41 10.11 6.49 -8.33
CA LEU A 41 10.96 5.41 -8.83
C LEU A 41 11.10 5.46 -10.36
N ALA A 42 9.99 5.66 -11.09
CA ALA A 42 10.03 5.89 -12.54
C ALA A 42 10.79 7.18 -12.90
N GLY A 43 10.67 8.22 -12.08
CA GLY A 43 11.45 9.45 -12.20
C GLY A 43 12.95 9.23 -12.02
N PHE A 44 13.34 8.39 -11.05
CA PHE A 44 14.73 7.97 -10.81
C PHE A 44 15.27 7.16 -11.98
N GLN A 45 14.52 6.15 -12.45
CA GLN A 45 14.89 5.36 -13.63
C GLN A 45 15.14 6.27 -14.84
N GLN A 46 14.17 7.13 -15.19
CA GLN A 46 14.27 8.02 -16.34
C GLN A 46 15.47 8.97 -16.23
N GLY A 47 15.75 9.49 -15.03
CA GLY A 47 16.93 10.34 -14.77
C GLY A 47 18.25 9.58 -15.02
N LEU A 48 18.36 8.34 -14.51
CA LEU A 48 19.60 7.58 -14.64
C LEU A 48 19.82 7.06 -16.07
N GLU A 49 18.75 6.65 -16.78
CA GLU A 49 18.85 6.34 -18.22
C GLU A 49 19.32 7.55 -19.04
N PHE A 50 18.86 8.76 -18.70
CA PHE A 50 19.32 9.96 -19.38
C PHE A 50 20.82 10.21 -19.14
N LEU A 51 21.29 10.07 -17.89
CA LEU A 51 22.70 10.27 -17.54
C LEU A 51 23.66 9.24 -18.17
N ARG A 52 23.16 8.07 -18.60
CA ARG A 52 23.94 7.05 -19.32
C ARG A 52 24.15 7.35 -20.82
N ARG A 53 23.43 8.34 -21.38
CA ARG A 53 23.60 8.73 -22.79
C ARG A 53 25.01 9.26 -23.06
N PRO A 54 25.59 9.00 -24.26
CA PRO A 54 26.89 9.56 -24.63
C PRO A 54 26.78 11.08 -24.82
N PRO A 55 27.80 11.87 -24.41
CA PRO A 55 27.87 13.28 -24.80
C PRO A 55 28.24 13.42 -26.28
N ILE A 56 27.85 14.53 -26.91
CA ILE A 56 28.34 14.89 -28.25
C ILE A 56 29.80 15.32 -28.13
N ASP A 57 30.71 14.67 -28.86
CA ASP A 57 32.09 15.13 -29.00
C ASP A 57 32.17 16.40 -29.86
N ASN A 58 32.01 17.54 -29.19
CA ASN A 58 32.21 18.87 -29.76
C ASN A 58 33.69 19.31 -29.75
N THR A 59 34.62 18.48 -29.27
CA THR A 59 36.06 18.75 -29.27
C THR A 59 36.71 18.31 -30.58
N SER A 60 36.22 17.23 -31.19
CA SER A 60 36.61 16.84 -32.55
C SER A 60 36.12 17.85 -33.58
N MET A 61 37.08 18.57 -34.17
CA MET A 61 36.87 19.46 -35.32
C MET A 61 36.09 18.78 -36.46
N PHE A 62 36.32 17.48 -36.69
CA PHE A 62 35.66 16.70 -37.73
C PHE A 62 34.18 16.44 -37.42
N VAL A 63 33.87 15.98 -36.20
CA VAL A 63 32.47 15.76 -35.76
C VAL A 63 31.69 17.07 -35.80
N LYS A 64 32.28 18.16 -35.27
CA LYS A 64 31.70 19.50 -35.30
C LYS A 64 31.44 20.00 -36.73
N HIS A 65 32.35 19.73 -37.67
CA HIS A 65 32.16 20.11 -39.07
C HIS A 65 31.03 19.31 -39.74
N ILE A 66 30.91 18.00 -39.46
CA ILE A 66 29.81 17.17 -39.96
C ILE A 66 28.46 17.65 -39.44
N ILE A 67 28.35 17.93 -38.14
CA ILE A 67 27.10 18.40 -37.52
C ILE A 67 26.69 19.74 -38.14
N ASN A 68 27.62 20.70 -38.25
CA ASN A 68 27.35 22.01 -38.85
C ASN A 68 26.96 21.92 -40.33
N ALA A 69 27.65 21.08 -41.13
CA ALA A 69 27.34 20.87 -42.54
C ALA A 69 25.97 20.20 -42.78
N ASN A 70 25.40 19.56 -41.76
CA ASN A 70 24.13 18.84 -41.83
C ASN A 70 23.09 19.40 -40.83
N GLN A 71 23.20 20.67 -40.43
CA GLN A 71 22.43 21.30 -39.36
C GLN A 71 20.95 21.52 -39.73
N THR A 72 20.18 20.43 -39.76
CA THR A 72 18.73 20.40 -39.98
C THR A 72 18.02 20.16 -38.65
N LYS A 73 16.82 20.73 -38.48
CA LYS A 73 15.98 20.50 -37.28
C LYS A 73 15.77 19.00 -36.97
N ARG A 74 15.70 18.15 -38.01
CA ARG A 74 15.61 16.70 -37.88
C ARG A 74 16.88 16.10 -37.25
N ILE A 75 18.07 16.46 -37.74
CA ILE A 75 19.34 15.94 -37.20
C ILE A 75 19.61 16.47 -35.79
N GLN A 76 19.25 17.73 -35.50
CA GLN A 76 19.29 18.28 -34.16
C GLN A 76 18.42 17.48 -33.16
N LEU A 77 17.17 17.18 -33.52
CA LEU A 77 16.28 16.35 -32.70
C LEU A 77 16.82 14.92 -32.49
N TYR A 78 17.51 14.32 -33.48
CA TYR A 78 18.18 13.03 -33.28
C TYR A 78 19.35 13.12 -32.28
N LEU A 79 20.12 14.21 -32.30
CA LEU A 79 21.21 14.45 -31.36
C LEU A 79 20.67 14.69 -29.93
N GLU A 80 19.62 15.49 -29.77
CA GLU A 80 18.93 15.75 -28.49
C GLU A 80 18.23 14.48 -27.94
N ALA A 81 17.75 13.59 -28.82
CA ALA A 81 17.16 12.31 -28.41
C ALA A 81 18.19 11.24 -28.04
N GLY A 82 19.38 11.24 -28.66
CA GLY A 82 20.40 10.21 -28.49
C GLY A 82 21.54 10.55 -27.53
N CYS A 83 21.85 11.84 -27.34
CA CYS A 83 22.99 12.31 -26.55
C CYS A 83 22.57 13.10 -25.31
N ILE A 84 23.55 13.46 -24.47
CA ILE A 84 23.39 14.33 -23.30
C ILE A 84 24.11 15.66 -23.50
N ASN A 85 23.44 16.79 -23.22
CA ASN A 85 24.11 18.10 -23.07
C ASN A 85 24.42 18.42 -21.58
N ILE A 86 25.10 19.54 -21.33
CA ILE A 86 25.57 19.91 -19.97
C ILE A 86 24.40 20.32 -19.07
N ASP A 87 23.43 21.05 -19.60
CA ASP A 87 22.24 21.51 -18.86
C ASP A 87 21.31 20.33 -18.55
N ASP A 88 21.10 19.42 -19.52
CA ASP A 88 20.36 18.17 -19.29
C ASP A 88 21.00 17.34 -18.17
N ARG A 89 22.35 17.27 -18.13
CA ARG A 89 23.08 16.55 -17.09
C ARG A 89 22.81 17.15 -15.73
N LEU A 90 22.87 18.48 -15.59
CA LEU A 90 22.59 19.16 -14.33
C LEU A 90 21.14 18.94 -13.88
N GLN A 91 20.18 19.05 -14.80
CA GLN A 91 18.76 18.80 -14.53
C GLN A 91 18.49 17.34 -14.12
N ASN A 92 19.07 16.36 -14.80
CA ASN A 92 18.84 14.94 -14.49
C ASN A 92 19.57 14.49 -13.20
N VAL A 93 20.72 15.07 -12.85
CA VAL A 93 21.33 14.88 -11.52
C VAL A 93 20.42 15.44 -10.43
N SER A 94 19.95 16.69 -10.56
CA SER A 94 19.03 17.30 -9.60
C SER A 94 17.70 16.51 -9.48
N LYS A 95 17.21 15.94 -10.57
CA LYS A 95 16.05 15.05 -10.59
C LYS A 95 16.32 13.73 -9.85
N LEU A 96 17.50 13.11 -10.02
CA LEU A 96 17.87 11.91 -9.27
C LEU A 96 17.88 12.17 -7.76
N ASP A 97 18.53 13.25 -7.32
CA ASP A 97 18.55 13.63 -5.90
C ASP A 97 17.13 13.89 -5.36
N THR A 98 16.30 14.59 -6.14
CA THR A 98 14.90 14.86 -5.79
C THR A 98 14.08 13.57 -5.67
N CYS A 99 14.25 12.62 -6.60
CA CYS A 99 13.58 11.33 -6.55
C CYS A 99 14.09 10.48 -5.38
N GLN A 100 15.40 10.46 -5.11
CA GLN A 100 15.99 9.72 -3.99
C GLN A 100 15.50 10.25 -2.64
N LEU A 101 15.50 11.58 -2.44
CA LEU A 101 14.96 12.21 -1.24
C LEU A 101 13.47 11.95 -1.07
N GLY A 102 12.69 12.04 -2.16
CA GLY A 102 11.26 11.70 -2.16
C GLY A 102 11.00 10.23 -1.80
N LEU A 103 11.86 9.29 -2.23
CA LEU A 103 11.74 7.88 -1.90
C LEU A 103 12.11 7.59 -0.43
N LEU A 104 13.04 8.34 0.16
CA LEU A 104 13.34 8.25 1.59
C LEU A 104 12.22 8.82 2.47
N ASP A 105 11.60 9.93 2.04
CA ASP A 105 10.38 10.48 2.63
C ASP A 105 9.18 9.52 2.50
N HIS A 106 9.03 8.87 1.34
CA HIS A 106 8.06 7.78 1.12
C HIS A 106 8.24 6.65 2.13
N LEU A 107 9.45 6.15 2.35
CA LEU A 107 9.70 5.10 3.36
C LEU A 107 9.37 5.58 4.78
N SER A 108 9.75 6.81 5.14
CA SER A 108 9.44 7.39 6.45
C SER A 108 7.93 7.44 6.72
N LYS A 109 7.16 7.92 5.74
CA LYS A 109 5.68 7.96 5.78
C LYS A 109 5.07 6.57 5.77
N GLY A 110 5.58 5.65 4.94
CA GLY A 110 5.13 4.27 4.86
C GLY A 110 5.28 3.56 6.21
N ARG A 111 6.46 3.66 6.84
CA ARG A 111 6.74 3.13 8.18
C ARG A 111 5.80 3.72 9.24
N SER A 112 5.54 5.03 9.17
CA SER A 112 4.56 5.67 10.07
C SER A 112 3.15 5.11 9.92
N ILE A 113 2.73 4.74 8.69
CA ILE A 113 1.43 4.11 8.43
C ILE A 113 1.43 2.64 8.89
N ILE A 114 2.49 1.86 8.63
CA ILE A 114 2.62 0.47 9.13
C ILE A 114 2.50 0.42 10.65
N ASN A 115 3.20 1.31 11.38
CA ASN A 115 3.10 1.38 12.83
C ASN A 115 1.68 1.74 13.31
N GLN A 116 0.96 2.62 12.60
CA GLN A 116 -0.44 2.93 12.90
C GLN A 116 -1.38 1.75 12.64
N LEU A 117 -1.12 0.94 11.62
CA LEU A 117 -1.87 -0.31 11.38
C LEU A 117 -1.56 -1.36 12.47
N GLU A 118 -0.32 -1.44 12.95
CA GLU A 118 0.10 -2.33 14.04
C GLU A 118 -0.65 -2.01 15.35
N PHE A 119 -0.72 -0.73 15.76
CA PHE A 119 -1.52 -0.32 16.93
C PHE A 119 -3.01 -0.62 16.79
N LEU A 120 -3.60 -0.46 15.60
CA LEU A 120 -5.02 -0.79 15.37
C LEU A 120 -5.28 -2.31 15.41
N MET A 121 -4.29 -3.15 15.10
CA MET A 121 -4.36 -4.60 15.33
C MET A 121 -4.27 -4.95 16.82
N GLU A 122 -3.47 -4.22 17.59
CA GLU A 122 -3.41 -4.36 19.06
C GLU A 122 -4.75 -3.96 19.70
N ASP A 123 -5.36 -2.83 19.29
CA ASP A 123 -6.68 -2.39 19.77
C ASP A 123 -7.79 -3.43 19.54
N VAL A 124 -7.86 -4.04 18.34
CA VAL A 124 -8.83 -5.12 18.07
C VAL A 124 -8.54 -6.35 18.91
N THR A 125 -7.27 -6.74 19.03
CA THR A 125 -6.85 -7.88 19.85
C THR A 125 -7.25 -7.68 21.31
N SER A 126 -7.03 -6.49 21.87
CA SER A 126 -7.46 -6.11 23.21
C SER A 126 -8.98 -6.13 23.36
N ALA A 127 -9.73 -5.56 22.41
CA ALA A 127 -11.20 -5.56 22.45
C ALA A 127 -11.80 -6.99 22.47
N MET A 128 -11.27 -7.89 21.63
CA MET A 128 -11.68 -9.30 21.61
C MET A 128 -11.30 -10.05 22.91
N GLN A 129 -10.16 -9.71 23.51
CA GLN A 129 -9.75 -10.30 24.79
C GLN A 129 -10.62 -9.83 25.95
N THR A 130 -11.00 -8.55 26.02
CA THR A 130 -11.89 -8.02 27.07
C THR A 130 -13.25 -8.74 27.05
N ALA A 131 -13.90 -8.86 25.89
CA ALA A 131 -15.17 -9.57 25.77
C ALA A 131 -15.07 -11.04 26.21
N LYS A 132 -13.99 -11.73 25.81
CA LYS A 132 -13.73 -13.12 26.24
C LYS A 132 -13.47 -13.23 27.75
N GLY A 133 -12.76 -12.28 28.35
CA GLY A 133 -12.54 -12.22 29.80
C GLY A 133 -13.88 -12.13 30.56
N ASN A 134 -14.72 -11.18 30.17
CA ASN A 134 -16.05 -10.96 30.75
C ASN A 134 -16.93 -12.22 30.69
N SER A 135 -16.89 -12.97 29.57
CA SER A 135 -17.68 -14.20 29.42
C SER A 135 -17.29 -15.34 30.39
N SER A 136 -16.08 -15.31 30.96
CA SER A 136 -15.54 -16.42 31.76
C SER A 136 -16.03 -16.48 33.21
N SER A 137 -16.74 -15.45 33.69
CA SER A 137 -17.25 -15.38 35.07
C SER A 137 -18.61 -16.08 35.29
N SER A 138 -19.28 -16.57 34.24
CA SER A 138 -20.58 -17.24 34.34
C SER A 138 -20.48 -18.73 34.01
N ARG A 139 -19.87 -19.48 34.92
CA ARG A 139 -19.88 -20.96 34.89
C ARG A 139 -20.08 -21.53 36.28
N ASP A 140 -21.34 -21.51 36.71
CA ASP A 140 -21.85 -22.37 37.76
C ASP A 140 -22.88 -23.33 37.15
N GLU A 141 -23.17 -24.46 37.79
CA GLU A 141 -23.75 -25.62 37.11
C GLU A 141 -25.29 -25.61 36.99
N SER A 142 -25.81 -26.02 35.83
CA SER A 142 -27.09 -26.73 35.72
C SER A 142 -27.10 -27.60 34.47
N THR A 143 -26.98 -28.92 34.63
CA THR A 143 -27.24 -29.88 33.54
C THR A 143 -28.59 -30.51 33.77
N GLU A 144 -29.59 -30.14 32.98
CA GLU A 144 -30.83 -30.93 32.88
C GLU A 144 -31.43 -30.79 31.47
N MET A 145 -31.94 -31.90 30.94
CA MET A 145 -32.41 -32.00 29.55
C MET A 145 -33.91 -31.72 29.48
N ASN A 146 -34.36 -31.12 28.38
CA ASN A 146 -35.59 -31.61 27.75
C ASN A 146 -35.56 -31.41 26.22
N GLU A 147 -36.18 -32.33 25.50
CA GLU A 147 -36.35 -32.31 24.05
C GLU A 147 -37.78 -31.89 23.70
N GLN A 148 -37.97 -31.03 22.69
CA GLN A 148 -39.06 -31.14 21.71
C GLN A 148 -39.00 -30.09 20.59
N ALA A 149 -39.57 -30.46 19.43
CA ALA A 149 -39.76 -29.67 18.22
C ALA A 149 -40.79 -30.43 17.32
N PRO A 150 -41.23 -29.92 16.15
CA PRO A 150 -41.28 -28.53 15.66
C PRO A 150 -42.72 -28.09 15.26
N THR A 151 -42.93 -26.83 14.85
CA THR A 151 -44.10 -26.44 14.02
C THR A 151 -43.77 -25.34 13.01
N SER A 152 -44.25 -25.56 11.78
CA SER A 152 -44.49 -24.62 10.67
C SER A 152 -45.11 -23.26 11.04
N ASP A 153 -44.95 -22.16 10.29
CA ASP A 153 -44.03 -21.91 9.15
C ASP A 153 -43.51 -20.42 9.16
N GLU A 154 -43.58 -19.46 8.22
CA GLU A 154 -44.13 -19.33 6.84
C GLU A 154 -43.42 -18.15 6.09
N GLU A 155 -44.05 -17.51 5.09
CA GLU A 155 -43.37 -16.67 4.08
C GLU A 155 -42.98 -15.23 4.46
N GLY A 156 -41.87 -14.76 3.88
CA GLY A 156 -41.93 -13.58 2.99
C GLY A 156 -41.65 -12.17 3.55
N ASN A 157 -40.37 -11.75 3.55
CA ASN A 157 -40.04 -10.38 3.12
C ASN A 157 -38.65 -10.29 2.47
N GLY A 158 -38.57 -9.66 1.30
CA GLY A 158 -37.35 -9.43 0.53
C GLY A 158 -36.51 -8.25 1.04
N SER A 159 -36.03 -8.31 2.29
CA SER A 159 -34.91 -7.46 2.71
C SER A 159 -33.60 -8.12 2.30
N SER A 160 -32.75 -7.41 1.54
CA SER A 160 -31.42 -7.90 1.19
C SER A 160 -30.59 -8.06 2.47
N HIS A 161 -30.47 -9.30 2.96
CA HIS A 161 -29.83 -9.59 4.24
C HIS A 161 -28.35 -9.19 4.19
N LEU A 162 -28.08 -7.97 4.65
CA LEU A 162 -26.77 -7.58 5.17
C LEU A 162 -26.39 -8.64 6.19
N LYS A 163 -25.45 -9.52 5.84
CA LYS A 163 -24.80 -10.37 6.84
C LYS A 163 -24.15 -9.40 7.81
N LYS A 164 -24.64 -9.37 9.06
CA LYS A 164 -23.96 -8.61 10.12
C LYS A 164 -22.63 -9.30 10.33
N HIS A 165 -21.58 -8.74 9.72
CA HIS A 165 -20.21 -9.19 9.92
C HIS A 165 -19.91 -9.06 11.41
N ARG A 166 -19.48 -10.18 12.02
CA ARG A 166 -19.10 -10.19 13.43
C ARG A 166 -17.71 -9.59 13.59
N ALA A 167 -17.40 -9.14 14.79
CA ALA A 167 -16.06 -8.65 15.16
C ALA A 167 -14.92 -9.57 14.69
N THR A 168 -15.13 -10.89 14.75
CA THR A 168 -14.19 -11.91 14.24
C THR A 168 -13.93 -11.79 12.73
N ASP A 169 -14.96 -11.50 11.92
CA ASP A 169 -14.83 -11.39 10.46
C ASP A 169 -13.96 -10.18 10.10
N PHE A 170 -14.21 -9.04 10.75
CA PHE A 170 -13.40 -7.83 10.61
C PHE A 170 -11.96 -8.04 11.09
N ALA A 171 -11.76 -8.67 12.26
CA ALA A 171 -10.44 -8.95 12.81
C ALA A 171 -9.59 -9.85 11.90
N ILE A 172 -10.18 -10.89 11.31
CA ILE A 172 -9.52 -11.75 10.32
C ILE A 172 -9.12 -10.94 9.08
N LEU A 173 -10.06 -10.14 8.54
CA LEU A 173 -9.81 -9.35 7.33
C LEU A 173 -8.74 -8.26 7.54
N MET A 174 -8.72 -7.62 8.70
CA MET A 174 -7.65 -6.69 9.10
C MET A 174 -6.30 -7.41 9.20
N GLY A 175 -6.23 -8.58 9.83
CA GLY A 175 -4.99 -9.35 9.94
C GLY A 175 -4.41 -9.77 8.60
N ILE A 176 -5.26 -10.19 7.65
CA ILE A 176 -4.84 -10.53 6.28
C ILE A 176 -4.37 -9.27 5.54
N THR A 177 -5.16 -8.21 5.56
CA THR A 177 -4.84 -6.92 4.90
C THR A 177 -3.54 -6.33 5.44
N TYR A 178 -3.35 -6.37 6.76
CA TYR A 178 -2.14 -5.91 7.42
C TYR A 178 -0.90 -6.70 6.98
N SER A 179 -1.01 -8.03 6.90
CA SER A 179 0.08 -8.88 6.43
C SER A 179 0.49 -8.55 4.99
N MET A 180 -0.47 -8.37 4.08
CA MET A 180 -0.20 -7.97 2.68
C MET A 180 0.47 -6.59 2.60
N VAL A 181 -0.10 -5.58 3.27
CA VAL A 181 0.40 -4.20 3.27
C VAL A 181 1.80 -4.08 3.90
N LYS A 182 2.07 -4.82 4.99
CA LYS A 182 3.40 -4.88 5.62
C LYS A 182 4.44 -5.55 4.71
N GLN A 183 4.06 -6.62 4.00
CA GLN A 183 4.92 -7.29 3.02
C GLN A 183 5.22 -6.42 1.80
N ASP A 184 4.23 -5.70 1.26
CA ASP A 184 4.41 -4.72 0.17
C ASP A 184 5.32 -3.56 0.60
N TYR A 185 5.12 -2.99 1.79
CA TYR A 185 6.04 -1.99 2.36
C TYR A 185 7.48 -2.54 2.45
N MET A 186 7.67 -3.77 2.94
CA MET A 186 9.00 -4.38 3.04
C MET A 186 9.65 -4.64 1.67
N MET A 187 8.86 -4.88 0.61
CA MET A 187 9.35 -4.94 -0.77
C MET A 187 9.81 -3.56 -1.26
N GLN A 188 9.01 -2.53 -1.03
CA GLN A 188 9.33 -1.13 -1.37
C GLN A 188 10.59 -0.64 -0.64
N GLU A 189 10.73 -0.96 0.65
CA GLU A 189 11.92 -0.64 1.47
C GLU A 189 13.19 -1.28 0.91
N ARG A 190 13.12 -2.55 0.46
CA ARG A 190 14.23 -3.24 -0.20
C ARG A 190 14.59 -2.60 -1.54
N ILE A 191 13.59 -2.26 -2.37
CA ILE A 191 13.80 -1.58 -3.66
C ILE A 191 14.53 -0.26 -3.43
N VAL A 192 13.99 0.64 -2.61
CA VAL A 192 14.61 1.96 -2.34
C VAL A 192 16.00 1.83 -1.74
N SER A 193 16.23 0.85 -0.85
CA SER A 193 17.55 0.59 -0.25
C SER A 193 18.59 0.03 -1.24
N SER A 194 18.14 -0.56 -2.36
CA SER A 194 19.01 -1.10 -3.41
C SER A 194 19.34 -0.10 -4.53
N LEU A 195 18.62 1.02 -4.61
CA LEU A 195 18.85 2.04 -5.63
C LEU A 195 20.24 2.65 -5.52
N SER A 196 20.94 2.72 -6.64
CA SER A 196 22.24 3.39 -6.73
C SER A 196 22.45 4.05 -8.09
N PRO A 197 23.36 5.03 -8.21
CA PRO A 197 23.82 5.55 -9.51
C PRO A 197 24.52 4.50 -10.40
N LYS A 198 24.71 3.27 -9.91
CA LYS A 198 25.33 2.14 -10.61
C LYS A 198 24.35 1.01 -10.93
N SER A 199 23.10 1.07 -10.44
CA SER A 199 22.07 0.09 -10.76
C SER A 199 21.88 0.01 -12.27
N SER A 200 21.61 -1.18 -12.79
CA SER A 200 21.49 -1.42 -14.24
C SER A 200 20.13 -1.01 -14.80
N SER A 201 19.96 -1.05 -16.13
CA SER A 201 18.66 -0.71 -16.76
C SER A 201 17.58 -1.74 -16.42
N GLY A 202 17.82 -3.02 -16.74
CA GLY A 202 16.88 -4.11 -16.45
C GLY A 202 16.62 -4.36 -14.96
N GLU A 203 17.55 -3.97 -14.08
CA GLU A 203 17.33 -3.94 -12.62
C GLU A 203 16.27 -2.90 -12.23
N LEU A 204 16.39 -1.66 -12.74
CA LEU A 204 15.42 -0.60 -12.48
C LEU A 204 14.06 -0.88 -13.13
N GLU A 205 14.05 -1.47 -14.33
CA GLU A 205 12.82 -1.98 -14.96
C GLU A 205 12.15 -3.05 -14.08
N SER A 206 12.93 -3.99 -13.54
CA SER A 206 12.43 -5.03 -12.63
C SER A 206 11.85 -4.43 -11.34
N TYR A 207 12.52 -3.43 -10.75
CA TYR A 207 12.01 -2.72 -9.57
C TYR A 207 10.72 -1.95 -9.88
N CYS A 208 10.65 -1.23 -11.00
CA CYS A 208 9.43 -0.52 -11.42
C CYS A 208 8.27 -1.49 -11.68
N LEU A 209 8.55 -2.65 -12.29
CA LEU A 209 7.58 -3.70 -12.54
C LEU A 209 7.08 -4.32 -11.23
N MET A 210 7.96 -4.69 -10.31
CA MET A 210 7.59 -5.21 -8.99
C MET A 210 6.73 -4.22 -8.19
N TRP A 211 7.10 -2.94 -8.19
CA TRP A 211 6.34 -1.88 -7.53
C TRP A 211 4.94 -1.69 -8.14
N SER A 212 4.81 -1.89 -9.45
CA SER A 212 3.54 -1.70 -10.17
C SER A 212 2.63 -2.93 -10.10
N LEU A 213 3.20 -4.15 -10.04
CA LEU A 213 2.45 -5.41 -9.95
C LEU A 213 2.09 -5.84 -8.53
N ARG A 214 2.78 -5.30 -7.50
CA ARG A 214 2.54 -5.54 -6.07
C ARG A 214 2.24 -7.01 -5.72
N PRO A 215 3.12 -7.97 -6.07
CA PRO A 215 2.84 -9.42 -6.04
C PRO A 215 2.60 -10.03 -4.64
N LEU A 216 2.57 -9.20 -3.59
CA LEU A 216 2.33 -9.57 -2.19
C LEU A 216 0.95 -9.06 -1.70
N VAL A 217 0.19 -8.39 -2.57
CA VAL A 217 -1.16 -7.86 -2.33
C VAL A 217 -2.16 -8.63 -3.19
N ASN A 218 -3.30 -9.00 -2.60
CA ASN A 218 -4.42 -9.59 -3.31
C ASN A 218 -5.54 -8.53 -3.46
N ASP A 219 -5.66 -8.00 -4.68
CA ASP A 219 -6.65 -6.96 -5.01
C ASP A 219 -8.10 -7.37 -4.73
N GLU A 220 -8.44 -8.66 -4.80
CA GLU A 220 -9.78 -9.13 -4.48
C GLU A 220 -10.07 -8.96 -2.99
N ILE A 221 -9.14 -9.34 -2.12
CA ILE A 221 -9.27 -9.19 -0.66
C ILE A 221 -9.31 -7.70 -0.27
N MET A 222 -8.47 -6.87 -0.90
CA MET A 222 -8.48 -5.41 -0.69
C MET A 222 -9.84 -4.81 -1.11
N HIS A 223 -10.35 -5.20 -2.28
CA HIS A 223 -11.64 -4.74 -2.80
C HIS A 223 -12.84 -5.25 -1.98
N GLN A 224 -12.77 -6.48 -1.43
CA GLN A 224 -13.72 -6.99 -0.45
C GLN A 224 -13.70 -6.14 0.84
N ALA A 225 -12.52 -5.77 1.35
CA ALA A 225 -12.40 -4.94 2.54
C ALA A 225 -12.97 -3.51 2.34
N TRP A 226 -12.68 -2.84 1.22
CA TRP A 226 -13.28 -1.53 0.94
C TRP A 226 -14.80 -1.59 0.76
N LYS A 227 -15.37 -2.68 0.25
CA LYS A 227 -16.84 -2.87 0.13
C LYS A 227 -17.56 -2.90 1.49
N LEU A 228 -16.86 -3.17 2.58
CA LEU A 228 -17.43 -3.15 3.94
C LEU A 228 -17.41 -1.75 4.58
N ILE A 229 -16.83 -0.74 3.90
CA ILE A 229 -16.87 0.66 4.31
C ILE A 229 -18.06 1.34 3.63
N PRO A 230 -19.05 1.85 4.37
CA PRO A 230 -20.16 2.60 3.79
C PRO A 230 -19.66 3.88 3.09
N PRO A 231 -20.26 4.29 1.95
CA PRO A 231 -20.02 5.61 1.40
C PRO A 231 -20.49 6.69 2.38
N THR A 232 -19.69 7.75 2.51
CA THR A 232 -19.94 8.94 3.34
C THR A 232 -20.74 10.01 2.59
#